data_AF-A0A2W6ZCY1-F1
#
_entry.id   AF-A0A2W6ZCY1-F1
#
_cell.length_a   1.000
_cell.length_b   1.000
_cell.length_c   1.000
_cell.angle_alpha   90.00
_cell.angle_beta   90.00
_cell.angle_gamma   90.00
#
_symmetry.space_group_name_H-M   'P 1'
#
loop_
_entity.id
_entity.type
_entity.pdbx_description
1 polymer ?
#
loop_
_entity_poly.entity_id
_entity_poly.type
_entity_poly.pdbx_seq_one_letter_code
_entity_poly.pdbx_strand_id
1 'polypeptide(L)'
;MTTASAGAQPAEQTIDGAQRFLEMVLPGAGYESPAYRSAVAAAREDSNGVARFSGQPRIVDASVVSRCVSKAISSGDDVVMTVPGAGTYKLGDYSPDIRRMGNPNGFHWGRDVMTAKAQGEIVSVRFRGNDSDSYIYTGAEDMAARVAYAITFLHQQCDPAAATGF
;
A
#
# COMPACT_ATOMS: atom_id res chain seq x y z
N MET A 1 -15.33 2.39 51.21
CA MET A 1 -15.16 1.17 50.41
C MET A 1 -14.69 1.61 49.04
N THR A 2 -13.44 1.31 48.71
CA THR A 2 -12.79 1.74 47.46
C THR A 2 -12.86 0.57 46.48
N THR A 3 -13.68 0.67 45.43
CA THR A 3 -13.61 -0.25 44.30
C THR A 3 -12.47 0.20 43.40
N ALA A 4 -11.40 -0.60 43.35
CA ALA A 4 -10.32 -0.44 42.38
C ALA A 4 -10.86 -0.83 41.00
N SER A 5 -10.91 0.13 40.08
CA SER A 5 -11.12 -0.13 38.66
C SER A 5 -9.89 -0.83 38.11
N ALA A 6 -10.04 -2.08 37.69
CA ALA A 6 -9.03 -2.78 36.91
C ALA A 6 -8.85 -2.03 35.58
N GLY A 7 -7.76 -1.27 35.46
CA GLY A 7 -7.35 -0.67 34.20
C GLY A 7 -7.05 -1.78 33.21
N ALA A 8 -7.87 -1.92 32.17
CA ALA A 8 -7.54 -2.73 31.01
C ALA A 8 -6.22 -2.20 30.44
N GLN A 9 -5.15 -2.97 30.57
CA GLN A 9 -3.89 -2.64 29.92
C GLN A 9 -4.17 -2.58 28.41
N PRO A 10 -3.77 -1.50 27.71
CA PRO A 10 -3.89 -1.46 26.25
C PRO A 10 -3.16 -2.69 25.69
N ALA A 11 -3.85 -3.45 24.85
CA ALA A 11 -3.29 -4.66 24.25
C ALA A 11 -1.95 -4.32 23.59
N GLU A 12 -0.88 -5.01 24.01
CA GLU A 12 0.46 -4.78 23.48
C GLU A 12 0.45 -5.01 21.96
N GLN A 13 1.03 -4.06 21.21
CA GLN A 13 1.07 -4.18 19.77
C GLN A 13 2.08 -5.27 19.40
N THR A 14 1.63 -6.28 18.66
CA THR A 14 2.46 -7.39 18.19
C THR A 14 2.62 -7.35 16.67
N ILE A 15 3.68 -8.00 16.15
CA ILE A 15 3.88 -8.14 14.70
C ILE A 15 2.65 -8.82 14.06
N ASP A 16 2.18 -9.92 14.65
CA ASP A 16 1.02 -10.64 14.13
C ASP A 16 -0.25 -9.77 14.16
N GLY A 17 -0.45 -9.01 15.23
CA GLY A 17 -1.57 -8.07 15.34
C GLY A 17 -1.54 -6.95 14.30
N ALA A 18 -0.35 -6.37 14.06
CA ALA A 18 -0.17 -5.32 13.06
C ALA A 18 -0.33 -5.87 11.62
N GLN A 19 0.23 -7.04 11.31
CA GLN A 19 0.05 -7.70 10.01
C GLN A 19 -1.42 -8.06 9.78
N ARG A 20 -2.11 -8.59 10.80
CA ARG A 20 -3.54 -8.93 10.71
C ARG A 20 -4.41 -7.69 10.54
N PHE A 21 -4.07 -6.59 11.21
CA PHE A 21 -4.75 -5.31 11.01
C PHE A 21 -4.65 -4.85 9.56
N LEU A 22 -3.44 -4.84 8.98
CA LEU A 22 -3.22 -4.43 7.59
C LEU A 22 -3.93 -5.37 6.59
N GLU A 23 -3.90 -6.68 6.83
CA GLU A 23 -4.62 -7.66 6.03
C GLU A 23 -6.13 -7.40 5.98
N MET A 24 -6.72 -6.91 7.09
CA MET A 24 -8.16 -6.60 7.15
C MET A 24 -8.53 -5.27 6.51
N VAL A 25 -7.68 -4.25 6.62
CA VAL A 25 -8.04 -2.86 6.25
C VAL A 25 -7.54 -2.41 4.88
N LEU A 26 -6.49 -3.04 4.35
CA LEU A 26 -5.91 -2.64 3.07
C LEU A 26 -6.72 -3.12 1.85
N PRO A 27 -7.30 -4.34 1.81
CA PRO A 27 -8.07 -4.76 0.64
C PRO A 27 -9.21 -3.79 0.31
N GLY A 28 -9.29 -3.37 -0.96
CA GLY A 28 -10.24 -2.37 -1.46
C GLY A 28 -9.75 -0.92 -1.42
N ALA A 29 -8.73 -0.62 -0.61
CA ALA A 29 -8.11 0.72 -0.57
C ALA A 29 -7.49 1.08 -1.92
N GLY A 30 -7.55 2.37 -2.29
CA GLY A 30 -6.89 2.85 -3.48
C GLY A 30 -5.37 2.73 -3.36
N TYR A 31 -4.69 2.42 -4.44
CA TYR A 31 -3.24 2.24 -4.44
C TYR A 31 -2.58 2.78 -5.70
N GLU A 32 -1.60 3.66 -5.52
CA GLU A 32 -0.76 4.17 -6.60
C GLU A 32 0.68 3.76 -6.40
N SER A 33 1.13 2.78 -7.16
CA SER A 33 2.53 2.38 -7.22
C SER A 33 3.32 3.27 -8.20
N PRO A 34 4.65 3.32 -8.07
CA PRO A 34 5.52 3.89 -9.10
C PRO A 34 5.26 3.30 -10.49
N ALA A 35 5.05 1.98 -10.59
CA ALA A 35 4.78 1.30 -11.85
C ALA A 35 3.47 1.78 -12.51
N TYR A 36 2.41 1.96 -11.73
CA TYR A 36 1.15 2.53 -12.22
C TYR A 36 1.35 3.95 -12.77
N ARG A 37 2.04 4.82 -12.03
CA ARG A 37 2.30 6.19 -12.47
C ARG A 37 3.15 6.22 -13.75
N SER A 38 4.14 5.33 -13.88
CA SER A 38 4.92 5.17 -15.11
C SER A 38 4.05 4.72 -16.30
N ALA A 39 3.14 3.77 -16.09
CA ALA A 39 2.22 3.32 -17.15
C ALA A 39 1.26 4.44 -17.60
N VAL A 40 0.73 5.22 -16.66
CA VAL A 40 -0.10 6.40 -16.98
C VAL A 40 0.72 7.45 -17.76
N ALA A 41 1.97 7.68 -17.38
CA ALA A 41 2.85 8.62 -18.07
C ALA A 41 3.12 8.18 -19.52
N ALA A 42 3.49 6.90 -19.73
CA ALA A 42 3.74 6.34 -21.06
C ALA A 42 2.48 6.43 -21.94
N ALA A 43 1.31 6.04 -21.40
CA ALA A 43 0.05 6.14 -22.14
C ALA A 43 -0.33 7.59 -22.51
N ARG A 44 0.04 8.58 -21.67
CA ARG A 44 -0.12 10.00 -22.02
C ARG A 44 0.84 10.41 -23.13
N GLU A 45 2.09 9.98 -23.07
CA GLU A 45 3.08 10.26 -24.11
C GLU A 45 2.65 9.69 -25.46
N ASP A 46 2.28 8.41 -25.51
CA ASP A 46 1.86 7.70 -26.73
C ASP A 46 0.58 8.29 -27.35
N SER A 47 -0.25 8.95 -26.55
CA SER A 47 -1.48 9.63 -26.99
C SER A 47 -1.32 11.13 -27.22
N ASN A 48 -0.09 11.67 -27.26
CA ASN A 48 0.16 13.11 -27.36
C ASN A 48 -0.57 13.93 -26.28
N GLY A 49 -0.72 13.36 -25.08
CA GLY A 49 -1.34 13.97 -23.91
C GLY A 49 -2.87 13.95 -23.90
N VAL A 50 -3.54 13.40 -24.92
CA VAL A 50 -5.02 13.43 -24.97
C VAL A 50 -5.69 12.32 -24.16
N ALA A 51 -4.95 11.29 -23.74
CA ALA A 51 -5.49 10.23 -22.89
C ALA A 51 -6.06 10.76 -21.57
N ARG A 52 -7.27 10.31 -21.25
CA ARG A 52 -7.97 10.57 -19.99
C ARG A 52 -8.10 9.27 -19.21
N PHE A 53 -7.95 9.36 -17.90
CA PHE A 53 -7.97 8.20 -17.00
C PHE A 53 -9.09 8.38 -15.98
N SER A 54 -9.78 7.29 -15.67
CA SER A 54 -10.79 7.24 -14.63
C SER A 54 -10.67 5.92 -13.85
N GLY A 55 -11.14 5.93 -12.60
CA GLY A 55 -10.86 4.86 -11.65
C GLY A 55 -9.47 4.98 -11.03
N GLN A 56 -9.13 4.02 -10.18
CA GLN A 56 -7.83 3.94 -9.52
C GLN A 56 -7.50 2.47 -9.26
N PRO A 57 -6.22 2.07 -9.24
CA PRO A 57 -5.86 0.73 -8.81
C PRO A 57 -6.25 0.53 -7.34
N ARG A 58 -6.52 -0.73 -6.96
CA ARG A 58 -6.91 -1.09 -5.59
C ARG A 58 -6.09 -2.25 -5.07
N ILE A 59 -5.82 -2.27 -3.77
CA ILE A 59 -5.22 -3.43 -3.13
C ILE A 59 -6.25 -4.58 -3.15
N VAL A 60 -5.84 -5.73 -3.66
CA VAL A 60 -6.68 -6.95 -3.78
C VAL A 60 -6.19 -8.09 -2.89
N ASP A 61 -4.93 -8.06 -2.44
CA ASP A 61 -4.38 -9.07 -1.53
C ASP A 61 -3.31 -8.43 -0.63
N ALA A 62 -3.60 -8.38 0.67
CA ALA A 62 -2.70 -7.92 1.72
C ALA A 62 -2.37 -9.05 2.73
N SER A 63 -2.53 -10.31 2.32
CA SER A 63 -2.42 -11.47 3.20
C SER A 63 -1.05 -11.59 3.86
N VAL A 64 -1.06 -12.13 5.08
CA VAL A 64 0.16 -12.52 5.78
C VAL A 64 0.74 -13.77 5.11
N VAL A 65 2.03 -13.72 4.75
CA VAL A 65 2.76 -14.89 4.24
C VAL A 65 3.44 -15.62 5.38
N SER A 66 4.13 -14.87 6.24
CA SER A 66 4.76 -15.34 7.46
C SER A 66 5.03 -14.15 8.39
N ARG A 67 5.58 -14.41 9.58
CA ARG A 67 6.01 -13.33 10.49
C ARG A 67 6.92 -12.37 9.73
N CYS A 68 6.61 -11.08 9.76
CA CYS A 68 7.33 -10.01 9.05
C CYS A 68 7.25 -10.03 7.52
N VAL A 69 6.49 -10.94 6.91
CA VAL A 69 6.29 -10.99 5.45
C VAL A 69 4.80 -10.90 5.11
N SER A 70 4.41 -9.90 4.32
CA SER A 70 3.04 -9.74 3.84
C SER A 70 3.02 -9.50 2.34
N LYS A 71 1.89 -9.78 1.72
CA LYS A 71 1.61 -9.33 0.35
C LYS A 71 1.12 -7.88 0.35
N ALA A 72 1.33 -7.21 -0.77
CA ALA A 72 0.65 -5.96 -1.13
C ALA A 72 0.41 -5.98 -2.63
N ILE A 73 -0.57 -6.79 -3.04
CA ILE A 73 -0.96 -6.92 -4.43
C ILE A 73 -2.08 -5.94 -4.72
N SER A 74 -1.93 -5.19 -5.79
CA SER A 74 -2.97 -4.31 -6.32
C SER A 74 -3.38 -4.71 -7.73
N SER A 75 -4.63 -4.42 -8.09
CA SER A 75 -5.15 -4.57 -9.45
C SER A 75 -5.48 -3.21 -10.05
N GLY A 76 -5.10 -3.02 -11.30
CA GLY A 76 -5.48 -1.88 -12.14
C GLY A 76 -6.73 -2.13 -13.00
N ASP A 77 -7.46 -3.23 -12.80
CA ASP A 77 -8.60 -3.60 -13.66
C ASP A 77 -9.76 -2.59 -13.61
N ASP A 78 -9.84 -1.78 -12.55
CA ASP A 78 -10.80 -0.69 -12.41
C ASP A 78 -10.37 0.58 -13.16
N VAL A 79 -9.14 0.65 -13.66
CA VAL A 79 -8.62 1.83 -14.36
C VAL A 79 -9.01 1.78 -15.84
N VAL A 80 -9.70 2.83 -16.27
CA VAL A 80 -10.15 3.01 -17.65
C VAL A 80 -9.38 4.16 -18.28
N MET A 81 -8.81 3.91 -19.47
CA MET A 81 -8.18 4.89 -20.33
C MET A 81 -9.11 5.23 -21.49
N THR A 82 -9.36 6.51 -21.72
CA THR A 82 -10.13 7.03 -22.85
C THR A 82 -9.23 7.91 -23.71
N VAL A 83 -9.07 7.56 -24.99
CA VAL A 83 -8.31 8.35 -25.97
C VAL A 83 -9.30 8.91 -26.99
N PRO A 84 -9.52 10.23 -27.03
CA PRO A 84 -10.42 10.86 -27.99
C PRO A 84 -10.10 10.44 -29.44
N GLY A 85 -11.10 9.94 -30.16
CA GLY A 85 -10.96 9.48 -31.55
C GLY A 85 -10.42 8.06 -31.74
N ALA A 86 -9.85 7.42 -30.71
CA ALA A 86 -9.36 6.04 -30.79
C ALA A 86 -10.26 5.05 -30.04
N GLY A 87 -10.72 5.39 -28.83
CA GLY A 87 -11.62 4.55 -28.06
C GLY A 87 -11.39 4.58 -26.55
N THR A 88 -12.00 3.60 -25.87
CA THR A 88 -11.92 3.39 -24.42
C THR A 88 -11.41 1.97 -24.13
N TYR A 89 -10.44 1.85 -23.24
CA TYR A 89 -9.72 0.61 -22.94
C TYR A 89 -9.52 0.48 -21.43
N LYS A 90 -9.36 -0.75 -20.94
CA LYS A 90 -8.79 -0.93 -19.59
C LYS A 90 -7.30 -0.61 -19.66
N LEU A 91 -6.78 0.15 -18.69
CA LEU A 91 -5.36 0.47 -18.69
C LEU A 91 -4.50 -0.81 -18.54
N GLY A 92 -5.01 -1.83 -17.84
CA GLY A 92 -4.38 -3.15 -17.77
C GLY A 92 -4.32 -3.92 -19.09
N ASP A 93 -5.17 -3.60 -20.08
CA ASP A 93 -5.04 -4.16 -21.43
C ASP A 93 -3.90 -3.50 -22.20
N TYR A 94 -3.68 -2.21 -21.96
CA TYR A 94 -2.60 -1.42 -22.55
C TYR A 94 -1.24 -1.73 -21.93
N SER A 95 -1.20 -1.85 -20.60
CA SER A 95 0.00 -2.15 -19.82
C SER A 95 -0.29 -3.37 -18.93
N PRO A 96 0.00 -4.60 -19.39
CA PRO A 96 -0.30 -5.83 -18.65
C PRO A 96 0.30 -5.86 -17.24
N ASP A 97 1.45 -5.21 -17.04
CA ASP A 97 2.16 -5.14 -15.76
C ASP A 97 1.35 -4.45 -14.66
N ILE A 98 0.35 -3.62 -15.02
CA ILE A 98 -0.51 -2.97 -14.03
C ILE A 98 -1.77 -3.75 -13.66
N ARG A 99 -2.11 -4.83 -14.38
CA ARG A 99 -3.26 -5.69 -14.04
C ARG A 99 -3.09 -6.28 -12.64
N ARG A 100 -1.84 -6.61 -12.29
CA ARG A 100 -1.50 -7.15 -10.98
C ARG A 100 -0.10 -6.70 -10.58
N MET A 101 -0.03 -5.70 -9.72
CA MET A 101 1.22 -5.11 -9.25
C MET A 101 1.53 -5.56 -7.82
N GLY A 102 2.80 -5.87 -7.57
CA GLY A 102 3.30 -6.30 -6.26
C GLY A 102 3.96 -7.67 -6.33
N ASN A 103 4.61 -8.08 -5.24
CA ASN A 103 5.28 -9.38 -5.17
C ASN A 103 4.31 -10.47 -4.68
N PRO A 104 3.94 -11.49 -5.50
CA PRO A 104 3.05 -12.56 -5.07
C PRO A 104 3.60 -13.40 -3.92
N ASN A 105 4.92 -13.41 -3.72
CA ASN A 105 5.58 -14.09 -2.60
C ASN A 105 5.68 -13.20 -1.34
N GLY A 106 5.18 -11.97 -1.40
CA GLY A 106 5.25 -10.99 -0.33
C GLY A 106 6.57 -10.22 -0.29
N PHE A 107 6.63 -9.25 0.62
CA PHE A 107 7.83 -8.48 0.94
C PHE A 107 8.03 -8.48 2.45
N HIS A 108 9.27 -8.26 2.88
CA HIS A 108 9.64 -8.24 4.28
C HIS A 108 9.60 -6.82 4.84
N TRP A 109 8.79 -6.59 5.87
CA TRP A 109 8.54 -5.24 6.42
C TRP A 109 9.82 -4.53 6.88
N GLY A 110 10.75 -5.23 7.54
CA GLY A 110 11.99 -4.60 8.03
C GLY A 110 13.05 -4.36 6.96
N ARG A 111 13.04 -5.14 5.87
CA ARG A 111 14.09 -5.10 4.84
C ARG A 111 13.66 -4.27 3.63
N ASP A 112 12.39 -4.36 3.26
CA ASP A 112 11.93 -3.85 1.98
C ASP A 112 11.20 -2.51 2.14
N VAL A 113 10.69 -2.18 3.33
CA VAL A 113 10.14 -0.85 3.65
C VAL A 113 11.22 0.04 4.26
N MET A 114 11.24 1.31 3.87
CA MET A 114 12.12 2.33 4.45
C MET A 114 11.37 3.31 5.34
N THR A 115 10.23 3.82 4.89
CA THR A 115 9.41 4.75 5.67
C THR A 115 7.93 4.64 5.31
N ALA A 116 7.07 5.01 6.25
CA ALA A 116 5.65 5.25 5.99
C ALA A 116 5.20 6.53 6.72
N LYS A 117 4.36 7.33 6.06
CA LYS A 117 3.85 8.60 6.61
C LYS A 117 2.38 8.77 6.23
N ALA A 118 1.57 9.24 7.18
CA ALA A 118 0.20 9.66 6.93
C ALA A 118 0.13 11.17 6.68
N GLN A 119 -0.68 11.58 5.71
CA GLN A 119 -1.05 12.98 5.48
C GLN A 119 -2.49 13.02 4.97
N GLY A 120 -3.41 13.55 5.80
CA GLY A 120 -4.85 13.41 5.55
C GLY A 120 -5.23 11.94 5.41
N GLU A 121 -6.00 11.59 4.38
CA GLU A 121 -6.48 10.22 4.13
C GLU A 121 -5.46 9.31 3.40
N ILE A 122 -4.25 9.82 3.14
CA ILE A 122 -3.23 9.17 2.32
C ILE A 122 -2.09 8.67 3.19
N VAL A 123 -1.64 7.45 2.94
CA VAL A 123 -0.38 6.91 3.46
C VAL A 123 0.64 6.82 2.33
N SER A 124 1.76 7.52 2.46
CA SER A 124 2.92 7.33 1.58
C SER A 124 3.84 6.27 2.15
N VAL A 125 4.31 5.35 1.31
CA VAL A 125 5.21 4.25 1.69
C VAL A 125 6.41 4.23 0.74
N ARG A 126 7.61 4.41 1.28
CA ARG A 126 8.86 4.25 0.54
C ARG A 126 9.37 2.82 0.70
N PHE A 127 9.52 2.12 -0.42
CA PHE A 127 10.21 0.83 -0.47
C PHE A 127 11.68 1.02 -0.85
N ARG A 128 12.55 0.13 -0.35
CA ARG A 128 13.96 0.09 -0.68
C ARG A 128 14.14 -0.21 -2.18
N GLY A 129 15.00 0.56 -2.85
CA GLY A 129 15.23 0.45 -4.29
C GLY A 129 14.24 1.21 -5.15
N ASN A 130 13.20 1.82 -4.57
CA ASN A 130 12.28 2.69 -5.32
C ASN A 130 12.66 4.17 -5.13
N ASP A 131 12.72 4.90 -6.25
CA ASP A 131 13.01 6.34 -6.27
C ASP A 131 11.81 7.20 -5.82
N SER A 132 10.61 6.62 -5.76
CA SER A 132 9.38 7.30 -5.36
C SER A 132 8.51 6.47 -4.42
N ASP A 133 7.63 7.16 -3.68
CA ASP A 133 6.70 6.56 -2.74
C ASP A 133 5.55 5.86 -3.46
N SER A 134 5.00 4.82 -2.86
CA SER A 134 3.66 4.33 -3.19
C SER A 134 2.63 5.03 -2.31
N TYR A 135 1.42 5.25 -2.81
CA TYR A 135 0.35 5.91 -2.05
C TYR A 135 -0.81 4.96 -1.82
N ILE A 136 -1.28 4.91 -0.58
CA ILE A 136 -2.47 4.15 -0.17
C ILE A 136 -3.54 5.17 0.23
N TYR A 137 -4.71 5.09 -0.41
CA TYR A 137 -5.85 5.97 -0.16
C TYR A 137 -6.83 5.24 0.75
N THR A 138 -6.87 5.63 2.02
CA THR A 138 -7.62 4.94 3.07
C THR A 138 -9.04 5.46 3.24
N GLY A 139 -9.36 6.63 2.68
CA GLY A 139 -10.69 7.26 2.73
C GLY A 139 -11.06 7.89 4.07
N ALA A 140 -10.16 7.86 5.06
CA ALA A 140 -10.33 8.54 6.33
C ALA A 140 -8.97 8.83 6.99
N GLU A 141 -8.81 10.00 7.59
CA GLU A 141 -7.54 10.44 8.18
C GLU A 141 -7.12 9.59 9.40
N ASP A 142 -8.08 9.18 10.23
CA ASP A 142 -7.82 8.30 11.38
C ASP A 142 -7.34 6.91 10.92
N MET A 143 -7.90 6.39 9.82
CA MET A 143 -7.46 5.14 9.22
C MET A 143 -6.06 5.27 8.63
N ALA A 144 -5.75 6.37 7.92
CA ALA A 144 -4.41 6.65 7.40
C ALA A 144 -3.37 6.66 8.52
N ALA A 145 -3.66 7.34 9.63
CA ALA A 145 -2.78 7.38 10.80
C ALA A 145 -2.52 5.98 11.37
N ARG A 146 -3.56 5.16 11.52
CA ARG A 146 -3.44 3.78 12.04
C ARG A 146 -2.67 2.87 11.09
N VAL A 147 -2.88 2.99 9.78
CA VAL A 147 -2.16 2.23 8.75
C VAL A 147 -0.69 2.63 8.74
N ALA A 148 -0.37 3.93 8.70
CA ALA A 148 1.02 4.40 8.75
C ALA A 148 1.74 3.95 10.02
N TYR A 149 1.04 4.01 11.17
CA TYR A 149 1.57 3.51 12.44
C TYR A 149 1.86 2.01 12.42
N ALA A 150 0.92 1.18 11.93
CA ALA A 150 1.13 -0.26 11.82
C ALA A 150 2.30 -0.61 10.90
N ILE A 151 2.43 0.06 9.75
CA ILE A 151 3.56 -0.14 8.83
C ILE A 151 4.89 0.28 9.48
N THR A 152 4.90 1.40 10.19
CA THR A 152 6.10 1.90 10.88
C THR A 152 6.53 0.96 12.00
N PHE A 153 5.58 0.48 12.80
CA PHE A 153 5.81 -0.53 13.83
C PHE A 153 6.40 -1.81 13.22
N LEU A 154 5.80 -2.34 12.15
CA LEU A 154 6.30 -3.54 11.48
C LEU A 154 7.71 -3.33 10.91
N HIS A 155 7.97 -2.19 10.29
CA HIS A 155 9.32 -1.86 9.81
C HIS A 155 10.34 -1.94 10.95
N GLN A 156 10.08 -1.27 12.08
CA GLN A 156 11.00 -1.23 13.23
C GLN A 156 11.18 -2.60 13.90
N GLN A 157 10.09 -3.35 14.13
CA GLN A 157 10.14 -4.63 14.85
C GLN A 157 10.64 -5.79 13.99
N CYS A 158 10.58 -5.65 12.66
CA CYS A 158 11.07 -6.64 11.73
C CYS A 158 12.46 -6.31 11.18
N ASP A 159 13.03 -5.13 11.44
CA ASP A 159 14.37 -4.79 10.97
C ASP A 159 15.44 -5.55 11.79
N PRO A 160 16.19 -6.48 11.19
CA PRO A 160 17.23 -7.21 11.90
C PRO A 160 18.34 -6.29 12.44
N ALA A 161 18.57 -5.13 11.81
CA ALA A 161 19.57 -4.16 12.24
C ALA A 161 19.11 -3.36 13.48
N ALA A 162 17.80 -3.21 13.68
CA ALA A 162 17.25 -2.62 14.90
C ALA A 162 17.47 -3.53 16.13
N ALA A 163 17.61 -4.84 15.91
CA ALA A 163 17.91 -5.80 16.98
C ALA A 163 19.38 -5.84 17.42
N THR A 164 20.31 -5.29 16.62
CA THR A 164 21.76 -5.31 16.92
C THR A 164 22.26 -4.00 17.51
N GLY A 165 21.41 -3.28 18.25
CA GLY A 165 21.81 -2.07 18.97
C GLY A 165 22.95 -2.33 19.96
N PHE A 166 24.19 -2.17 19.48
CA PHE A 166 25.44 -2.01 20.20
C PHE A 166 26.21 -0.85 19.57
#